data_AF-A0A7M3WPU9-F1
#
_entry.id   AF-A0A7M3WPU9-F1
#
_cell.length_a   1.000
_cell.length_b   1.000
_cell.length_c   1.000
_cell.angle_alpha   90.00
_cell.angle_beta   90.00
_cell.angle_gamma   90.00
#
_symmetry.space_group_name_H-M   'P 1'
#
loop_
_entity.id
_entity.type
_entity.pdbx_description
1 polymer ?
#
loop_
_entity_poly.entity_id
_entity_poly.type
_entity_poly.pdbx_seq_one_letter_code
_entity_poly.pdbx_strand_id
1 'polypeptide(L)'
;MESGSDPSVFEDRLLYKLGLFTHDRAKMVLAVGLVFTLGLASMMVFVEPDWAESFGEGDLESSEVFRSLGADFGDPDAENTETFYILVHHPN
;
A
#
# COMPACT_ATOMS: atom_id res chain seq x y z
N MET A 1 -23.66 29.76 -28.26
CA MET A 1 -22.41 29.28 -28.86
C MET A 1 -22.61 27.81 -29.14
N GLU A 2 -22.81 27.46 -30.41
CA GLU A 2 -22.87 26.07 -30.87
C GLU A 2 -21.47 25.49 -30.66
N SER A 3 -21.36 24.46 -29.83
CA SER A 3 -20.08 23.83 -29.48
C SER A 3 -19.41 23.35 -30.77
N GLY A 4 -18.33 24.01 -31.18
CA GLY A 4 -17.64 23.83 -32.47
C GLY A 4 -16.87 22.51 -32.62
N SER A 5 -17.40 21.43 -32.08
CA SER A 5 -16.84 20.08 -32.21
C SER A 5 -17.99 19.14 -32.47
N ASP A 6 -18.18 18.80 -33.74
CA ASP A 6 -19.12 17.76 -34.13
C ASP A 6 -18.75 16.46 -33.39
N PRO A 7 -19.63 15.93 -32.52
CA PRO A 7 -19.36 14.70 -31.78
C PRO A 7 -19.07 13.50 -32.67
N SER A 8 -19.53 13.54 -33.92
CA SER A 8 -19.34 12.47 -34.91
C SER A 8 -17.87 12.16 -35.18
N VAL A 9 -16.98 13.14 -35.03
CA VAL A 9 -15.52 12.99 -35.23
C VAL A 9 -14.88 12.05 -34.19
N PHE A 10 -15.58 11.79 -33.09
CA PHE A 10 -15.09 10.93 -32.00
C PHE A 10 -15.73 9.54 -31.98
N GLU A 11 -16.67 9.25 -32.87
CA GLU A 11 -17.44 8.00 -32.87
C GLU A 11 -16.58 6.74 -32.87
N ASP A 12 -15.45 6.75 -33.60
CA ASP A 12 -14.53 5.61 -33.66
C ASP A 12 -13.60 5.48 -32.44
N ARG A 13 -13.57 6.48 -31.56
CA ARG A 13 -12.69 6.45 -30.38
C ARG A 13 -13.27 5.59 -29.28
N LEU A 14 -12.42 4.75 -28.68
CA LEU A 14 -12.79 3.87 -27.57
C LEU A 14 -13.44 4.62 -26.40
N LEU A 15 -12.87 5.76 -26.00
CA LEU A 15 -13.40 6.55 -24.89
C LEU A 15 -14.79 7.14 -25.20
N TYR A 16 -15.07 7.47 -26.46
CA TYR A 16 -16.39 7.95 -26.87
C TYR A 16 -17.43 6.84 -26.76
N LYS A 17 -17.13 5.66 -27.30
CA LYS A 17 -18.01 4.47 -27.20
C LYS A 17 -18.21 4.04 -25.74
N LEU A 18 -17.16 4.08 -24.93
CA LEU A 18 -17.23 3.79 -23.50
C LEU A 18 -18.08 4.81 -22.76
N GLY A 19 -17.90 6.10 -23.05
CA GLY A 19 -18.72 7.18 -22.51
C GLY A 19 -20.20 6.99 -22.83
N LEU A 20 -20.52 6.69 -24.09
CA LEU A 20 -21.88 6.40 -24.53
C LEU A 20 -22.47 5.18 -23.80
N PHE A 21 -21.70 4.09 -23.70
CA PHE A 21 -22.09 2.91 -22.93
C PHE A 21 -22.36 3.21 -21.46
N THR A 22 -21.49 4.00 -20.82
CA THR A 22 -21.66 4.39 -19.41
C THR A 22 -22.87 5.30 -19.22
N HIS A 23 -23.18 6.15 -20.19
CA HIS A 23 -24.35 7.02 -20.17
C HIS A 23 -25.65 6.19 -20.32
N ASP A 24 -25.72 5.33 -21.32
CA ASP A 24 -26.90 4.50 -21.61
C ASP A 24 -27.21 3.50 -20.48
N ARG A 25 -26.18 3.04 -19.77
CA ARG A 25 -26.31 2.09 -18.66
C ARG A 25 -25.93 2.69 -17.30
N ALA A 26 -26.11 4.00 -17.13
CA ALA A 26 -25.65 4.73 -15.95
C ALA A 26 -26.04 4.08 -14.62
N LYS A 27 -27.29 3.62 -14.48
CA LYS A 27 -27.77 2.94 -13.27
C LYS A 27 -27.03 1.64 -12.98
N MET A 28 -26.76 0.83 -14.02
CA MET A 28 -26.01 -0.42 -13.90
C MET A 28 -24.55 -0.13 -13.54
N VAL A 29 -23.92 0.83 -14.22
CA VAL A 29 -22.52 1.20 -13.96
C VAL A 29 -22.35 1.71 -12.54
N LEU A 30 -23.28 2.54 -12.05
CA LEU A 30 -23.29 3.03 -10.68
C LEU A 30 -23.46 1.88 -9.68
N ALA A 31 -24.41 0.97 -9.92
CA ALA A 31 -24.62 -0.19 -9.05
C ALA A 31 -23.38 -1.10 -8.99
N VAL A 32 -22.76 -1.41 -10.13
CA VAL A 32 -21.52 -2.21 -10.20
C VAL A 32 -20.38 -1.51 -9.47
N GLY A 33 -20.22 -0.20 -9.69
CA GLY A 33 -19.21 0.60 -9.00
C GLY A 33 -19.40 0.59 -7.49
N LEU A 34 -20.64 0.71 -7.01
CA LEU A 34 -20.97 0.64 -5.59
C LEU A 34 -20.71 -0.75 -5.00
N VAL A 35 -21.06 -1.82 -5.71
CA VAL A 35 -20.76 -3.19 -5.27
C VAL A 35 -19.26 -3.41 -5.20
N PHE A 36 -18.50 -2.90 -6.17
CA PHE A 36 -17.05 -3.01 -6.18
C PHE A 36 -16.40 -2.25 -5.01
N THR A 37 -16.83 -1.02 -4.73
CA THR A 37 -16.31 -0.27 -3.59
C THR A 37 -16.65 -0.92 -2.26
N LEU A 38 -17.87 -1.44 -2.09
CA LEU A 38 -18.25 -2.21 -0.89
C LEU A 38 -17.45 -3.52 -0.77
N GLY A 39 -17.19 -4.20 -1.90
CA GLY A 39 -16.37 -5.41 -1.93
C GLY A 39 -14.91 -5.15 -1.55
N LEU A 40 -14.32 -4.05 -2.03
CA LEU A 40 -12.97 -3.65 -1.62
C LEU A 40 -12.95 -3.21 -0.15
N ALA A 41 -13.96 -2.47 0.31
CA ALA A 41 -14.07 -2.06 1.71
C ALA A 41 -14.22 -3.27 2.65
N SER A 42 -14.95 -4.31 2.23
CA SER A 42 -15.12 -5.51 3.05
C SER A 42 -13.81 -6.28 3.23
N MET A 43 -12.86 -6.16 2.30
CA MET A 43 -11.53 -6.76 2.49
C MET A 43 -10.83 -6.23 3.74
N MET A 44 -11.10 -5.00 4.20
CA MET A 44 -10.54 -4.50 5.48
C MET A 44 -11.03 -5.29 6.71
N VAL A 45 -12.19 -5.95 6.61
CA VAL A 45 -12.77 -6.73 7.71
C VAL A 45 -12.34 -8.20 7.62
N PHE A 46 -12.19 -8.73 6.40
CA PHE A 46 -11.92 -10.15 6.17
C PHE A 46 -10.44 -10.47 5.95
N VAL A 47 -9.63 -9.49 5.61
CA VAL A 47 -8.18 -9.62 5.48
C VAL A 47 -7.57 -8.87 6.65
N GLU A 48 -6.96 -9.59 7.59
CA GLU A 48 -6.15 -8.95 8.61
C GLU A 48 -4.98 -8.22 7.92
N PRO A 49 -4.87 -6.89 8.11
CA PRO A 49 -3.80 -6.13 7.50
C PRO A 49 -2.46 -6.44 8.18
N ASP A 50 -1.64 -7.24 7.51
CA ASP A 50 -0.23 -7.51 7.87
C ASP A 50 0.62 -6.21 7.99
N TRP A 51 0.15 -5.09 7.42
CA TRP A 51 0.80 -3.79 7.56
C TRP A 51 0.75 -3.22 8.98
N ALA A 52 -0.21 -3.63 9.82
CA ALA A 52 -0.27 -3.19 11.21
C ALA A 52 0.84 -3.83 12.08
N GLU A 53 1.30 -5.02 11.71
CA GLU A 53 2.36 -5.80 12.41
C GLU A 53 3.75 -5.57 11.77
N SER A 54 3.79 -5.03 10.54
CA SER A 54 5.01 -4.73 9.80
C SER A 54 5.90 -3.60 10.36
N PHE A 55 5.45 -2.85 11.37
CA PHE A 55 6.30 -1.91 12.11
C PHE A 55 7.01 -2.60 13.27
N GLY A 56 7.96 -3.50 12.95
CA GLY A 56 8.95 -3.99 13.90
C GLY A 56 8.70 -5.34 14.56
N GLU A 57 7.62 -6.04 14.21
CA GLU A 57 7.28 -7.37 14.79
C GLU A 57 7.33 -8.53 13.77
N GLY A 58 7.75 -8.27 12.53
CA GLY A 58 8.14 -9.33 11.61
C GLY A 58 9.43 -10.03 12.06
N ASP A 59 9.64 -11.28 11.62
CA ASP A 59 10.89 -12.04 11.75
C ASP A 59 11.99 -11.37 10.91
N LEU A 60 12.42 -10.20 11.38
CA LEU A 60 13.43 -9.36 10.78
C LEU A 60 14.76 -9.70 11.45
N GLU A 61 15.77 -9.98 10.66
CA GLU A 61 17.13 -10.27 11.13
C GLU A 61 17.64 -9.22 12.14
N SER A 62 17.20 -7.96 12.03
CA SER A 62 17.54 -6.90 12.99
C SER A 62 17.03 -7.14 14.42
N SER A 63 15.83 -7.72 14.59
CA SER A 63 15.29 -8.00 15.94
C SER A 63 16.04 -9.14 16.62
N GLU A 64 16.48 -10.14 15.84
CA GLU A 64 17.34 -11.22 16.30
C GLU A 64 18.74 -10.72 16.70
N VAL A 65 19.31 -9.80 15.92
CA VAL A 65 20.60 -9.15 16.24
C VAL A 65 20.52 -8.33 17.53
N PHE A 66 19.46 -7.55 17.77
CA PHE A 66 19.30 -6.83 19.04
C PHE A 66 19.09 -7.78 20.22
N ARG A 67 18.40 -8.91 20.02
CA ARG A 67 18.21 -9.94 21.04
C ARG A 67 19.51 -10.66 21.39
N SER A 68 20.36 -10.97 20.41
CA SER A 68 21.68 -11.57 20.65
C SER A 68 22.64 -10.58 21.33
N LEU A 69 22.64 -9.31 20.91
CA LEU A 69 23.41 -8.25 21.60
C LEU A 69 22.97 -8.07 23.05
N GLY A 70 21.66 -8.05 23.33
CA GLY A 70 21.16 -7.96 24.71
C GLY A 70 21.49 -9.19 25.57
N ALA A 71 21.55 -10.38 24.97
CA ALA A 71 21.90 -11.61 25.68
C ALA A 71 23.41 -11.73 25.98
N ASP A 72 24.26 -11.27 25.06
CA ASP A 72 25.72 -11.37 25.21
C ASP A 72 26.33 -10.21 26.01
N PHE A 73 25.69 -9.04 26.02
CA PHE A 73 26.19 -7.82 26.69
C PHE A 73 25.34 -7.34 27.88
N GLY A 74 24.23 -8.01 28.19
CA GLY A 74 23.25 -7.59 29.19
C GLY A 74 23.55 -8.02 30.64
N ASP A 75 24.81 -8.22 31.02
CA ASP A 75 25.18 -8.42 32.43
C ASP A 75 25.39 -7.04 33.10
N PRO A 76 24.45 -6.58 33.94
CA PRO A 76 24.54 -5.27 34.60
C PRO A 76 25.68 -5.17 35.63
N ASP A 77 26.28 -6.29 36.03
CA ASP A 77 27.38 -6.36 37.00
C ASP A 77 28.77 -6.56 36.35
N ALA A 78 28.86 -6.55 35.02
CA ALA A 78 30.13 -6.68 34.32
C ALA A 78 30.95 -5.36 34.39
N GLU A 79 32.01 -5.34 35.20
CA GLU A 79 32.91 -4.18 35.42
C GLU A 79 33.69 -3.71 34.17
N ASN A 80 33.54 -4.35 33.01
CA ASN A 80 34.18 -3.94 31.75
C ASN A 80 33.12 -3.60 30.70
N THR A 81 32.68 -2.35 30.67
CA THR A 81 31.85 -1.82 29.58
C THR A 81 32.72 -1.61 28.34
N GLU A 82 32.76 -2.60 27.43
CA GLU A 82 33.37 -2.39 26.11
C GLU A 82 32.46 -1.53 25.23
N THR A 83 32.98 -0.37 24.81
CA THR A 83 32.28 0.55 23.91
C THR A 83 32.64 0.23 22.46
N PHE A 84 31.63 -0.04 21.63
CA PHE A 84 31.82 -0.24 20.19
C PHE A 84 31.17 0.87 19.37
N TYR A 85 31.88 1.32 18.35
CA TYR A 85 31.43 2.33 17.39
C TYR A 85 31.02 1.63 16.10
N ILE A 86 29.79 1.86 15.66
CA ILE A 86 29.30 1.35 14.38
C ILE A 86 29.45 2.46 13.35
N LEU A 87 30.37 2.30 12.39
CA LEU A 87 30.43 3.14 11.20
C LEU A 87 29.58 2.52 10.09
N VAL A 88 28.47 3.17 9.76
CA VAL A 88 27.62 2.78 8.63
C VAL A 88 27.99 3.63 7.42
N HIS A 89 28.47 2.98 6.36
CA HIS A 89 28.70 3.63 5.07
C HIS A 89 27.42 3.62 4.25
N HIS A 90 26.89 4.80 3.93
CA HIS A 90 25.79 4.93 2.98
C HIS A 90 26.35 5.33 1.60
N PRO A 91 26.25 4.48 0.57
CA PRO A 91 26.59 4.90 -0.79
C PRO A 91 25.52 5.87 -1.30
N ASN A 92 25.97 6.95 -1.97
CA ASN A 92 25.12 7.84 -2.76
C ASN A 92 24.84 7.23 -4.13
#